data_AF-A0A9X2YL25-F1
#
_entry.id   AF-A0A9X2YL25-F1
#
_cell.length_a   1.000
_cell.length_b   1.000
_cell.length_c   1.000
_cell.angle_alpha   90.00
_cell.angle_beta   90.00
_cell.angle_gamma   90.00
#
_symmetry.space_group_name_H-M   'P 1'
#
loop_
_entity.id
_entity.type
_entity.pdbx_description
1 polymer ?
#
loop_
_entity_poly.entity_id
_entity_poly.type
_entity_poly.pdbx_seq_one_letter_code
_entity_poly.pdbx_strand_id
1 'polypeptide(L)'
;MSGRRHAGLARGHVIEAMVTRWAIGALGVLAVAVAVGLPWYAAQAVGGSADMAGWGAWSTVGDVDAGLRPLPLGVLVLPSAGLMVYGAVRGAFGLAVVGAMATFAVAVLPFLVMRAVDRHVPGSGSVAVEVAAAPLALLGVGFVGTVVCWIGYARCVLRPSPRQDA
;
A
#
# COMPACT_ATOMS: atom_id res chain seq x y z
N MET A 1 0.59 23.02 42.62
CA MET A 1 -0.14 22.99 41.32
C MET A 1 0.68 22.46 40.13
N SER A 2 2.02 22.32 40.23
CA SER A 2 2.89 21.85 39.12
C SER A 2 2.64 20.38 38.69
N GLY A 3 2.45 19.43 39.63
CA GLY A 3 2.33 18.00 39.30
C GLY A 3 1.12 17.58 38.44
N ARG A 4 -0.01 18.31 38.47
CA ARG A 4 -1.19 17.99 37.64
C ARG A 4 -0.97 18.31 36.15
N ARG A 5 -0.15 19.32 35.83
CA ARG A 5 0.13 19.70 34.43
C ARG A 5 1.08 18.70 33.76
N HIS A 6 2.10 18.23 34.47
CA HIS A 6 3.03 17.21 33.96
C HIS A 6 2.34 15.86 33.69
N ALA A 7 1.44 15.43 34.57
CA ALA A 7 0.66 14.21 34.37
C ALA A 7 -0.30 14.31 33.16
N GLY A 8 -0.88 15.48 32.91
CA GLY A 8 -1.74 15.73 31.75
C GLY A 8 -0.98 15.68 30.41
N LEU A 9 0.20 16.31 30.36
CA LEU A 9 1.05 16.30 29.16
C LEU A 9 1.59 14.90 28.84
N ALA A 10 1.99 14.13 29.85
CA ALA A 10 2.45 12.75 29.67
C ALA A 10 1.32 11.86 29.12
N ARG A 11 0.10 11.99 29.65
CA ARG A 11 -1.07 11.23 29.17
C ARG A 11 -1.44 11.59 27.73
N GLY A 12 -1.34 12.88 27.35
CA GLY A 12 -1.59 13.33 25.98
C GLY A 12 -0.66 12.70 24.94
N HIS A 13 0.65 12.63 25.24
CA HIS A 13 1.63 12.01 24.34
C HIS A 13 1.39 10.50 24.16
N VAL A 14 0.98 9.80 25.23
CA VAL A 14 0.67 8.36 25.16
C VAL A 14 -0.56 8.10 24.27
N ILE A 15 -1.61 8.92 24.39
CA ILE A 15 -2.81 8.80 23.56
C ILE A 15 -2.47 9.11 22.09
N GLU A 16 -1.72 10.17 21.84
CA GLU A 16 -1.30 10.54 20.47
C GLU A 16 -0.51 9.40 19.81
N ALA A 17 0.50 8.87 20.50
CA ALA A 17 1.31 7.76 19.98
C ALA A 17 0.47 6.49 19.75
N MET A 18 -0.50 6.20 20.62
CA MET A 18 -1.40 5.05 20.47
C MET A 18 -2.30 5.21 19.24
N VAL A 19 -2.92 6.38 19.06
CA VAL A 19 -3.76 6.67 17.89
C VAL A 19 -2.95 6.60 16.61
N THR A 20 -1.74 7.17 16.59
CA THR A 20 -0.85 7.11 15.42
C THR A 20 -0.50 5.66 15.04
N ARG A 21 -0.21 4.80 16.02
CA ARG A 21 0.08 3.38 15.76
C ARG A 21 -1.11 2.66 15.12
N TRP A 22 -2.31 2.86 15.64
CA TRP A 22 -3.50 2.23 15.07
C TRP A 22 -3.85 2.75 13.68
N ALA A 23 -3.70 4.05 13.45
CA ALA A 23 -3.91 4.63 12.12
C ALA A 23 -2.95 4.04 11.07
N ILE A 24 -1.67 3.93 11.41
CA ILE A 24 -0.67 3.32 10.52
C ILE A 24 -0.97 1.82 10.32
N GLY A 25 -1.27 1.09 11.40
CA GLY A 25 -1.62 -0.33 11.31
C GLY A 25 -2.83 -0.57 10.40
N ALA A 26 -3.89 0.24 10.53
CA ALA A 26 -5.08 0.16 9.70
C ALA A 26 -4.77 0.43 8.21
N LEU A 27 -3.92 1.41 7.90
CA LEU A 27 -3.49 1.69 6.53
C LEU A 27 -2.69 0.52 5.92
N GLY A 28 -1.83 -0.12 6.71
CA GLY A 28 -1.10 -1.31 6.26
C GLY A 28 -2.02 -2.51 5.97
N VAL A 29 -3.00 -2.76 6.85
CA VAL A 29 -4.02 -3.81 6.63
C VAL A 29 -4.88 -3.49 5.40
N LEU A 30 -5.27 -2.23 5.22
CA LEU A 30 -6.00 -1.78 4.03
C LEU A 30 -5.19 -2.04 2.75
N ALA A 31 -3.89 -1.77 2.74
CA ALA A 31 -3.03 -2.06 1.59
C ALA A 31 -3.04 -3.56 1.24
N VAL A 32 -2.97 -4.45 2.24
CA VAL A 32 -3.07 -5.89 2.03
C VAL A 32 -4.45 -6.27 1.47
N ALA A 33 -5.53 -5.73 2.04
CA ALA A 33 -6.89 -6.00 1.55
C ALA A 33 -7.07 -5.56 0.10
N VAL A 34 -6.56 -4.39 -0.29
CA VAL A 34 -6.57 -3.91 -1.67
C VAL A 34 -5.78 -4.83 -2.60
N ALA A 35 -4.56 -5.23 -2.19
CA ALA A 35 -3.69 -6.04 -3.03
C ALA A 35 -4.28 -7.42 -3.35
N VAL A 36 -5.05 -8.00 -2.43
CA VAL A 36 -5.67 -9.33 -2.57
C VAL A 36 -7.09 -9.24 -3.14
N GLY A 37 -7.85 -8.19 -2.82
CA GLY A 37 -9.28 -8.08 -3.13
C GLY A 37 -9.61 -7.35 -4.43
N LEU A 38 -8.72 -6.52 -4.96
CA LEU A 38 -8.98 -5.73 -6.18
C LEU A 38 -8.15 -6.23 -7.38
N PRO A 39 -8.67 -6.06 -8.61
CA PRO A 39 -7.95 -6.42 -9.83
C PRO A 39 -6.76 -5.48 -10.06
N TRP A 40 -5.67 -6.05 -10.56
CA TRP A 40 -4.42 -5.36 -10.86
C TRP A 40 -4.32 -4.89 -12.30
N TYR A 41 -4.83 -5.71 -13.22
CA TYR A 41 -4.96 -5.38 -14.62
C TYR A 41 -6.33 -5.82 -15.11
N ALA A 42 -6.84 -5.09 -16.09
CA ALA A 42 -8.05 -5.43 -16.81
C ALA A 42 -7.72 -5.49 -18.30
N ALA A 43 -8.36 -6.40 -19.01
CA ALA A 43 -8.19 -6.63 -20.44
C ALA A 43 -9.56 -6.58 -21.11
N GLN A 44 -9.71 -5.78 -22.16
CA GLN A 44 -10.96 -5.66 -22.91
C GLN A 44 -10.80 -6.13 -24.36
N ALA A 45 -11.68 -7.04 -24.77
CA ALA A 45 -11.79 -7.57 -26.13
C ALA A 45 -13.22 -7.34 -26.66
N VAL A 46 -13.41 -7.49 -27.97
CA VAL A 46 -14.73 -7.32 -28.62
C VAL A 46 -15.76 -8.33 -28.09
N GLY A 47 -15.31 -9.55 -27.72
CA GLY A 47 -16.16 -10.66 -27.28
C GLY A 47 -16.14 -10.94 -25.77
N GLY A 48 -15.38 -10.19 -24.97
CA GLY A 48 -15.20 -10.49 -23.56
C GLY A 48 -14.24 -9.58 -22.82
N SER A 49 -14.09 -9.83 -21.52
CA SER A 49 -13.14 -9.14 -20.65
C SER A 49 -12.39 -10.12 -19.77
N ALA A 50 -11.23 -9.71 -19.27
CA ALA A 50 -10.48 -10.47 -18.28
C ALA A 50 -9.89 -9.56 -17.21
N ASP A 51 -9.91 -9.99 -15.96
CA ASP A 51 -9.28 -9.27 -14.84
C ASP A 51 -8.19 -10.13 -14.21
N MET A 52 -7.05 -9.51 -13.89
CA MET A 52 -5.94 -10.17 -13.22
C MET A 52 -5.94 -9.89 -11.71
N ALA A 53 -5.97 -10.95 -10.91
CA ALA A 53 -5.75 -10.86 -9.47
C ALA A 53 -4.29 -10.52 -9.14
N GLY A 54 -4.02 -10.06 -7.90
CA GLY A 54 -2.68 -9.68 -7.47
C GLY A 54 -1.62 -10.79 -7.49
N TRP A 55 -2.04 -12.06 -7.47
CA TRP A 55 -1.16 -13.23 -7.64
C TRP A 55 -1.00 -13.68 -9.09
N GLY A 56 -1.49 -12.89 -10.06
CA GLY A 56 -1.27 -13.11 -11.50
C GLY A 56 -2.27 -14.05 -12.18
N ALA A 57 -3.29 -14.55 -11.47
CA ALA A 57 -4.35 -15.35 -12.10
C ALA A 57 -5.34 -14.45 -12.84
N TRP A 58 -5.70 -14.85 -14.05
CA TRP A 58 -6.71 -14.18 -14.87
C TRP A 58 -8.07 -14.86 -14.72
N SER A 59 -9.10 -14.08 -14.47
CA SER A 59 -10.50 -14.50 -14.58
C SER A 59 -11.12 -13.88 -15.82
N THR A 60 -11.66 -14.71 -16.71
CA THR A 60 -12.24 -14.29 -18.00
C THR A 60 -13.76 -14.36 -17.98
N VAL A 61 -14.40 -13.42 -18.68
CA VAL A 61 -15.84 -13.42 -18.97
C VAL A 61 -16.01 -13.23 -20.47
N GLY A 62 -16.60 -14.22 -21.15
CA GLY A 62 -16.72 -14.24 -22.60
C GLY A 62 -15.46 -14.74 -23.30
N ASP A 63 -15.31 -14.40 -24.57
CA ASP A 63 -14.21 -14.87 -25.41
C ASP A 63 -13.08 -13.83 -25.45
N VAL A 64 -11.89 -14.26 -25.05
CA VAL A 64 -10.68 -13.42 -25.00
C VAL A 64 -9.57 -14.16 -25.74
N ASP A 65 -9.54 -13.99 -27.06
CA ASP A 65 -8.50 -14.51 -27.96
C ASP A 65 -7.20 -13.71 -27.82
N ALA A 66 -6.55 -13.77 -26.64
CA ALA A 66 -5.23 -13.18 -26.41
C ALA A 66 -4.39 -13.95 -25.38
N GLY A 67 -3.07 -13.98 -25.61
CA GLY A 67 -2.11 -14.56 -24.67
C GLY A 67 -1.80 -13.61 -23.51
N LEU A 68 -2.54 -13.69 -22.41
CA LEU A 68 -2.30 -12.85 -21.23
C LEU A 68 -1.18 -13.44 -20.35
N ARG A 69 -0.17 -12.63 -19.98
CA ARG A 69 0.89 -13.08 -19.06
C ARG A 69 0.49 -12.88 -17.60
N PRO A 70 0.78 -13.86 -16.72
CA PRO A 70 0.62 -13.68 -15.28
C PRO A 70 1.76 -12.82 -14.71
N LEU A 71 1.42 -11.79 -13.93
CA LEU A 71 2.40 -10.97 -13.21
C LEU A 71 1.94 -10.80 -11.74
N PRO A 72 2.52 -11.56 -10.79
CA PRO A 72 2.07 -11.61 -9.39
C PRO A 72 2.57 -10.41 -8.56
N LEU A 73 2.34 -9.18 -9.03
CA LEU A 73 2.85 -7.96 -8.40
C LEU A 73 2.24 -7.71 -7.01
N GLY A 74 1.03 -8.19 -6.75
CA GLY A 74 0.37 -8.08 -5.45
C GLY A 74 1.09 -8.82 -4.33
N VAL A 75 1.88 -9.85 -4.65
CA VAL A 75 2.70 -10.57 -3.66
C VAL A 75 3.74 -9.63 -3.03
N LEU A 76 4.23 -8.64 -3.77
CA LEU A 76 5.22 -7.67 -3.29
C LEU A 76 4.64 -6.70 -2.23
N VAL A 77 3.31 -6.55 -2.18
CA VAL A 77 2.64 -5.72 -1.17
C VAL A 77 2.68 -6.38 0.21
N LEU A 78 2.66 -7.72 0.27
CA LEU A 78 2.66 -8.45 1.54
C LEU A 78 3.87 -8.12 2.43
N PRO A 79 5.13 -8.22 1.95
CA PRO A 79 6.28 -7.86 2.77
C PRO A 79 6.36 -6.35 3.06
N SER A 80 5.99 -5.48 2.12
CA SER A 80 6.10 -4.02 2.32
C SER A 80 5.05 -3.49 3.31
N ALA A 81 3.79 -3.89 3.12
CA ALA A 81 2.70 -3.55 4.04
C ALA A 81 2.85 -4.30 5.38
N GLY A 82 3.36 -5.54 5.35
CA GLY A 82 3.71 -6.29 6.56
C GLY A 82 4.75 -5.57 7.41
N LEU A 83 5.80 -5.02 6.79
CA LEU A 83 6.80 -4.20 7.48
C LEU A 83 6.18 -2.93 8.08
N MET A 84 5.26 -2.30 7.36
CA MET A 84 4.51 -1.14 7.84
C MET A 84 3.69 -1.46 9.10
N VAL A 85 2.91 -2.54 9.06
CA VAL A 85 2.10 -3.02 10.20
C VAL A 85 3.00 -3.42 11.36
N TYR A 86 4.07 -4.17 11.11
CA TYR A 86 5.02 -4.59 12.13
C TYR A 86 5.66 -3.38 12.83
N GLY A 87 6.12 -2.39 12.05
CA GLY A 87 6.68 -1.14 12.59
C GLY A 87 5.67 -0.40 13.48
N ALA A 88 4.41 -0.32 13.06
CA ALA A 88 3.34 0.30 13.85
C ALA A 88 3.05 -0.45 15.16
N VAL A 89 2.93 -1.78 15.11
CA VAL A 89 2.68 -2.63 16.29
C VAL A 89 3.86 -2.57 17.25
N ARG A 90 5.09 -2.40 16.79
CA ARG A 90 6.28 -2.28 17.66
C ARG A 90 6.57 -0.86 18.12
N GLY A 91 5.85 0.14 17.61
CA GLY A 91 6.15 1.56 17.84
C GLY A 91 7.45 2.03 17.15
N ALA A 92 7.99 1.22 16.23
CA ALA A 92 9.16 1.52 15.44
C ALA A 92 8.75 2.31 14.18
N PHE A 93 8.37 3.57 14.35
CA PHE A 93 7.80 4.39 13.28
C PHE A 93 8.71 4.55 12.06
N GLY A 94 10.04 4.54 12.24
CA GLY A 94 10.98 4.56 11.11
C GLY A 94 10.84 3.34 10.19
N LEU A 95 10.67 2.14 10.76
CA LEU A 95 10.38 0.92 9.97
C LEU A 95 9.02 1.04 9.27
N ALA A 96 8.04 1.65 9.93
CA ALA A 96 6.73 1.85 9.33
C ALA A 96 6.76 2.78 8.11
N VAL A 97 7.55 3.86 8.17
CA VAL A 97 7.79 4.75 7.03
C VAL A 97 8.40 3.99 5.86
N VAL A 98 9.46 3.20 6.10
CA VAL A 98 10.13 2.42 5.04
C VAL A 98 9.15 1.44 4.38
N GLY A 99 8.33 0.74 5.17
CA GLY A 99 7.29 -0.14 4.65
C GLY A 99 6.23 0.59 3.79
N ALA A 100 5.81 1.79 4.21
CA ALA A 100 4.88 2.62 3.46
C ALA A 100 5.47 3.10 2.12
N MET A 101 6.72 3.55 2.12
CA MET A 101 7.43 3.95 0.89
C MET A 101 7.63 2.78 -0.06
N ALA A 102 7.98 1.61 0.46
CA ALA A 102 8.09 0.39 -0.34
C ALA A 102 6.74 -0.02 -0.95
N THR A 103 5.65 0.09 -0.19
CA THR A 103 4.29 -0.18 -0.69
C THR A 103 3.91 0.79 -1.81
N PHE A 104 4.23 2.08 -1.66
CA PHE A 104 4.05 3.07 -2.70
C PHE A 104 4.88 2.73 -3.96
N ALA A 105 6.14 2.35 -3.81
CA ALA A 105 7.00 1.96 -4.93
C ALA A 105 6.46 0.72 -5.67
N VAL A 106 5.96 -0.28 -4.94
CA VAL A 106 5.28 -1.46 -5.52
C VAL A 106 4.05 -1.05 -6.32
N ALA A 107 3.27 -0.08 -5.84
CA ALA A 107 2.09 0.44 -6.54
C ALA A 107 2.43 1.15 -7.87
N VAL A 108 3.67 1.64 -8.04
CA VAL A 108 4.14 2.24 -9.30
C VAL A 108 4.51 1.17 -10.34
N LEU A 109 4.98 -0.01 -9.91
CA LEU A 109 5.47 -1.06 -10.82
C LEU A 109 4.49 -1.42 -11.95
N PRO A 110 3.17 -1.59 -11.70
CA PRO A 110 2.23 -1.96 -12.76
C PRO A 110 2.20 -1.00 -13.95
N PHE A 111 2.43 0.29 -13.71
CA PHE A 111 2.50 1.33 -14.73
C PHE A 111 3.79 1.25 -15.55
N LEU A 112 4.89 0.80 -14.94
CA LEU A 112 6.20 0.67 -15.58
C LEU A 112 6.31 -0.60 -16.44
N VAL A 113 5.63 -1.67 -16.03
CA VAL A 113 5.73 -3.00 -16.68
C VAL A 113 4.53 -3.35 -17.56
N MET A 114 3.67 -2.38 -17.88
CA MET A 114 2.47 -2.60 -18.70
C MET A 114 2.78 -3.31 -20.03
N ARG A 115 3.89 -2.95 -20.69
CA ARG A 115 4.35 -3.62 -21.93
C ARG A 115 4.75 -5.09 -21.75
N ALA A 116 5.06 -5.52 -20.54
CA ALA A 116 5.40 -6.90 -20.25
C ALA A 116 4.15 -7.77 -20.03
N VAL A 117 2.98 -7.16 -19.78
CA VAL A 117 1.70 -7.85 -19.60
C VAL A 117 1.12 -8.25 -20.96
N ASP A 118 1.30 -7.38 -21.95
CA ASP A 118 0.80 -7.56 -23.32
C ASP A 118 1.71 -8.51 -24.12
N ARG A 119 1.17 -9.66 -24.56
CA ARG A 119 1.77 -10.43 -25.66
C ARG A 119 0.88 -10.29 -26.87
N HIS A 120 1.39 -9.58 -27.87
CA HIS A 120 0.91 -9.71 -29.23
C HIS A 120 1.26 -11.12 -29.75
N VAL A 121 0.27 -12.02 -29.85
CA VAL A 121 0.43 -13.31 -30.52
C VAL A 121 0.01 -13.10 -31.98
N PRO A 122 0.88 -13.40 -32.97
CA PRO A 122 0.51 -13.26 -34.38
C PRO A 122 -0.73 -14.10 -34.70
N GLY A 123 -1.83 -13.47 -35.10
CA GLY A 123 -3.10 -14.12 -35.43
C GLY A 123 -4.19 -14.02 -34.35
N SER A 124 -3.92 -13.42 -33.19
CA SER A 124 -4.93 -13.16 -32.15
C SER A 124 -5.42 -11.71 -32.21
N GLY A 125 -6.65 -11.44 -31.76
CA GLY A 125 -7.17 -10.07 -31.66
C GLY A 125 -6.31 -9.20 -30.75
N SER A 126 -6.14 -7.91 -31.08
CA SER A 126 -5.49 -6.97 -30.17
C SER A 126 -6.40 -6.71 -28.98
N VAL A 127 -5.93 -6.98 -27.76
CA VAL A 127 -6.67 -6.74 -26.52
C VAL A 127 -6.06 -5.55 -25.80
N ALA A 128 -6.89 -4.57 -25.45
CA ALA A 128 -6.43 -3.42 -24.68
C ALA A 128 -6.26 -3.84 -23.22
N VAL A 129 -5.02 -3.87 -22.73
CA VAL A 129 -4.69 -4.14 -21.33
C VAL A 129 -4.44 -2.83 -20.60
N GLU A 130 -5.14 -2.63 -19.51
CA GLU A 130 -5.06 -1.42 -18.68
C GLU A 130 -4.75 -1.78 -17.21
N VAL A 131 -4.15 -0.83 -16.49
CA VAL A 131 -3.99 -0.95 -15.04
C VAL A 131 -5.35 -0.75 -14.38
N ALA A 132 -5.76 -1.71 -13.56
CA ALA A 132 -7.06 -1.71 -12.91
C ALA A 132 -7.04 -0.98 -11.55
N ALA A 133 -8.04 -1.21 -10.71
CA ALA A 133 -8.28 -0.44 -9.50
C ALA A 133 -7.21 -0.62 -8.41
N ALA A 134 -6.60 -1.80 -8.28
CA ALA A 134 -5.70 -2.09 -7.15
C ALA A 134 -4.46 -1.18 -7.11
N PRO A 135 -3.69 -0.98 -8.20
CA PRO A 135 -2.50 -0.13 -8.17
C PRO A 135 -2.83 1.34 -7.92
N LEU A 136 -3.94 1.84 -8.45
CA LEU A 136 -4.42 3.20 -8.19
C LEU A 136 -4.79 3.39 -6.71
N ALA A 137 -5.53 2.45 -6.13
CA ALA A 137 -5.87 2.49 -4.71
C ALA A 137 -4.60 2.40 -3.82
N LEU A 138 -3.64 1.53 -4.19
CA LEU A 138 -2.37 1.39 -3.47
C LEU A 138 -1.48 2.62 -3.57
N LEU A 139 -1.50 3.37 -4.68
CA LEU A 139 -0.81 4.65 -4.78
C LEU A 139 -1.36 5.65 -3.74
N GLY A 140 -2.68 5.76 -3.65
CA GLY A 140 -3.34 6.61 -2.66
C GLY A 140 -3.02 6.19 -1.23
N VAL A 141 -3.21 4.90 -0.92
CA VAL A 141 -2.94 4.34 0.42
C VAL A 141 -1.45 4.45 0.78
N GLY A 142 -0.54 4.14 -0.14
CA GLY A 142 0.90 4.23 0.07
C GLY A 142 1.39 5.66 0.27
N PHE A 143 0.85 6.62 -0.49
CA PHE A 143 1.16 8.04 -0.31
C PHE A 143 0.68 8.56 1.04
N VAL A 144 -0.61 8.35 1.36
CA VAL A 144 -1.19 8.75 2.66
C VAL A 144 -0.46 8.06 3.80
N GLY A 145 -0.20 6.75 3.67
CA GLY A 145 0.57 5.97 4.63
C GLY A 145 1.96 6.54 4.87
N THR A 146 2.67 6.93 3.80
CA THR A 146 4.01 7.54 3.91
C THR A 146 3.94 8.86 4.69
N VAL A 147 2.99 9.73 4.35
CA VAL A 147 2.79 11.01 5.05
C VAL A 147 2.45 10.79 6.53
N VAL A 148 1.51 9.90 6.84
CA VAL A 148 1.08 9.61 8.22
C VAL A 148 2.23 8.99 9.03
N CYS A 149 2.98 8.04 8.45
CA CYS A 149 4.14 7.44 9.10
C CYS A 149 5.23 8.48 9.37
N TRP A 150 5.48 9.38 8.41
CA TRP A 150 6.47 10.44 8.57
C TRP A 150 6.08 11.41 9.68
N ILE A 151 4.82 11.84 9.73
CA ILE A 151 4.31 12.69 10.81
C ILE A 151 4.46 11.97 12.16
N GLY A 152 4.10 10.69 12.24
CA GLY A 152 4.28 9.87 13.44
C GLY A 152 5.74 9.78 13.88
N TYR A 153 6.65 9.53 12.94
CA TYR A 153 8.09 9.50 13.21
C TYR A 153 8.60 10.85 13.72
N ALA A 154 8.24 11.95 13.05
CA ALA A 154 8.65 13.29 13.45
C ALA A 154 8.14 13.67 14.85
N ARG A 155 6.90 13.30 15.18
CA ARG A 155 6.28 13.63 16.47
C ARG A 155 6.73 12.74 17.62
N CYS A 156 6.92 11.44 17.37
CA CYS A 156 7.20 10.47 18.43
C CYS A 156 8.70 10.15 18.61
N VAL A 157 9.54 10.40 17.60
CA VAL A 157 10.97 10.07 17.63
C VAL A 157 11.85 11.31 17.57
N LEU A 158 11.53 12.28 16.68
CA LEU A 158 12.39 13.44 16.45
C LEU A 158 12.09 14.63 17.37
N ARG A 159 10.92 14.68 18.04
CA ARG A 159 10.63 15.77 18.98
C ARG A 159 11.60 15.73 20.16
N PRO A 160 12.29 16.84 20.47
CA PRO A 160 13.13 16.92 21.66
C PRO A 160 12.31 16.65 22.92
N SER A 161 12.89 15.92 23.88
CA SER A 161 12.32 15.84 25.22
C SER A 161 12.18 17.24 25.82
N PRO A 162 11.09 17.55 26.56
CA PRO A 162 10.98 18.83 27.26
C PRO A 162 12.23 19.04 28.11
N ARG A 163 12.91 20.18 27.96
CA ARG A 163 14.06 20.53 28.80
C ARG A 163 13.60 20.48 30.26
N GLN A 164 14.32 19.73 31.10
CA GLN A 164 14.03 19.63 32.53
C GLN A 164 14.40 20.91 33.31
N ASP A 165 15.01 21.88 32.64
CA ASP A 165 15.46 23.14 33.24
C ASP A 165 14.71 24.34 32.63
N ALA A 166 13.63 24.75 33.31
CA ALA A 166 13.06 26.11 33.28
C ALA A 166 12.18 26.33 34.53
#